data_AF-A0AAW0TU32-F1
#
_entry.id   AF-A0AAW0TU32-F1
#
_cell.length_a   1.000
_cell.length_b   1.000
_cell.length_c   1.000
_cell.angle_alpha   90.00
_cell.angle_beta   90.00
_cell.angle_gamma   90.00
#
_symmetry.space_group_name_H-M   'P 1'
#
loop_
_entity.id
_entity.type
_entity.pdbx_description
1 polymer ?
#
loop_
_entity_poly.entity_id
_entity_poly.type
_entity_poly.pdbx_seq_one_letter_code
_entity_poly.pdbx_strand_id
1 'polypeptide(L)'
;MVETPQVTPLKGSDTQVATETTHTLDEALFVDHQMITLCCPFVSELKNLLSDSLLGVAGSNKGASTFRKITPHSASDKSVHSHLQLQMQLEDNFFHNQPTSVRKTTDFVVERVSSNVIKTLRCQVLPSLREAAMEKLKAVIAEQFQSTPQGGERVRDLVRQQVVEVGREVSEEARARCAQITHQHCNGEVEPALALLLPPDISPQGVEVCRKLVSRCSREKVAAWVQSHLTPTLFCKDLTADADRLIRQAQKAADLQAAAQQTSSTDVTPSNSECVEVCPGVVVMDVSTPSHSRTPQSPLDHSFSSPVHQPRQLQLLSKKATTPPEGLPLKAKEHLPEAPAPSMVLNTIKSILREVTSSPGSDLSGLVTRELLLAITGDVRRSLSQRQDVLLTAHRALETLTVDLLVVMAVCVPPLITSEIQEEFVSLWRPVALGGVLPSPACLGSILCPRTVMLVAQNPNVAHQKLSWKKIEELICLLLTTELLTPATLLDHSVALLRHSWPQEILSGISVCIEGVTRTALKQKEFQDDSTLMQMLDWVGWVCEQMDDLGEDF
;
A
#
# COMPACT_ATOMS: atom_id res chain seq x y z
N MET A 1 -20.14 -32.05 -84.16
CA MET A 1 -18.92 -32.30 -84.96
C MET A 1 -17.74 -31.80 -84.13
N VAL A 2 -16.68 -32.60 -83.95
CA VAL A 2 -15.39 -32.26 -83.33
C VAL A 2 -15.49 -31.52 -81.98
N GLU A 3 -15.64 -32.19 -80.83
CA GLU A 3 -14.64 -33.02 -80.10
C GLU A 3 -13.59 -32.24 -79.28
N THR A 4 -13.45 -32.75 -78.05
CA THR A 4 -12.74 -32.26 -76.86
C THR A 4 -11.21 -32.53 -76.90
N PRO A 5 -10.36 -31.88 -76.05
CA PRO A 5 -10.27 -32.26 -74.63
C PRO A 5 -10.04 -31.14 -73.59
N GLN A 6 -10.34 -31.49 -72.33
CA GLN A 6 -9.99 -30.75 -71.11
C GLN A 6 -8.52 -31.03 -70.71
N VAL A 7 -7.89 -30.10 -69.95
CA VAL A 7 -7.08 -30.47 -68.77
C VAL A 7 -7.18 -29.39 -67.67
N THR A 8 -7.46 -29.83 -66.45
CA THR A 8 -7.20 -29.19 -65.14
C THR A 8 -7.01 -30.34 -64.12
N PRO A 9 -6.34 -30.20 -62.95
CA PRO A 9 -5.95 -28.97 -62.23
C PRO A 9 -4.51 -29.00 -61.63
N LEU A 10 -4.22 -28.10 -60.66
CA LEU A 10 -3.10 -28.12 -59.67
C LEU A 10 -1.69 -27.74 -60.23
N LYS A 11 -0.78 -27.08 -59.48
CA LYS A 11 -0.78 -26.51 -58.12
C LYS A 11 0.24 -25.35 -58.01
N GLY A 12 -0.02 -24.32 -57.20
CA GLY A 12 0.93 -23.24 -56.87
C GLY A 12 0.17 -21.95 -56.51
N SER A 13 -0.10 -21.68 -55.21
CA SER A 13 0.81 -21.09 -54.21
C SER A 13 0.83 -19.56 -54.27
N ASP A 14 0.21 -18.94 -53.28
CA ASP A 14 -0.22 -17.54 -53.27
C ASP A 14 0.91 -16.52 -53.05
N THR A 15 0.86 -15.41 -53.79
CA THR A 15 1.42 -14.11 -53.37
C THR A 15 0.53 -12.98 -53.92
N GLN A 16 -0.52 -12.60 -53.20
CA GLN A 16 -1.24 -11.36 -53.50
C GLN A 16 -0.49 -10.18 -52.89
N VAL A 17 0.01 -9.27 -53.74
CA VAL A 17 0.56 -7.98 -53.31
C VAL A 17 -0.59 -7.04 -52.98
N ALA A 18 -0.89 -6.87 -51.69
CA ALA A 18 -1.79 -5.84 -51.21
C ALA A 18 -1.11 -4.47 -51.37
N THR A 19 -1.65 -3.60 -52.23
CA THR A 19 -1.18 -2.22 -52.38
C THR A 19 -1.89 -1.35 -51.36
N GLU A 20 -1.25 -1.13 -50.20
CA GLU A 20 -1.77 -0.23 -49.18
C GLU A 20 -1.68 1.23 -49.64
N THR A 21 -2.82 1.78 -50.11
CA THR A 21 -2.95 3.21 -50.40
C THR A 21 -3.11 3.99 -49.10
N THR A 22 -1.99 4.49 -48.57
CA THR A 22 -1.94 5.35 -47.38
C THR A 22 -2.52 6.73 -47.66
N HIS A 23 -3.86 6.85 -47.62
CA HIS A 23 -4.53 8.16 -47.61
C HIS A 23 -4.19 8.91 -46.33
N THR A 24 -3.81 10.18 -46.47
CA THR A 24 -3.57 11.07 -45.32
C THR A 24 -4.88 11.69 -44.85
N LEU A 25 -4.97 12.07 -43.57
CA LEU A 25 -6.15 12.73 -43.00
C LEU A 25 -6.44 14.08 -43.66
N ASP A 26 -5.40 14.76 -44.14
CA ASP A 26 -5.48 16.09 -44.74
C ASP A 26 -6.05 16.09 -46.18
N GLU A 27 -6.14 14.92 -46.83
CA GLU A 27 -6.75 14.73 -48.15
C GLU A 27 -8.27 14.45 -48.09
N ALA A 28 -8.83 14.27 -46.90
CA ALA A 28 -10.23 13.89 -46.71
C ALA A 28 -11.19 15.08 -47.00
N LEU A 29 -11.80 15.08 -48.19
CA LEU A 29 -12.78 16.10 -48.62
C LEU A 29 -14.05 16.18 -47.73
N PHE A 30 -14.31 15.15 -46.93
CA PHE A 30 -15.37 15.13 -45.92
C PHE A 30 -14.93 14.28 -44.73
N VAL A 31 -15.30 14.72 -43.52
CA VAL A 31 -15.01 13.99 -42.28
C VAL A 31 -16.24 13.14 -41.92
N ASP A 32 -16.13 11.82 -42.07
CA ASP A 32 -17.21 10.89 -41.73
C ASP A 32 -17.10 10.31 -40.30
N HIS A 33 -18.12 9.56 -39.88
CA HIS A 33 -18.18 8.95 -38.56
C HIS A 33 -17.07 7.92 -38.33
N GLN A 34 -16.61 7.21 -39.36
CA GLN A 34 -15.57 6.19 -39.26
C GLN A 34 -14.19 6.85 -39.08
N MET A 35 -13.89 7.93 -39.81
CA MET A 35 -12.68 8.74 -39.60
C MET A 35 -12.66 9.38 -38.21
N ILE A 36 -13.78 9.94 -37.75
CA ILE A 36 -13.91 10.47 -36.37
C ILE A 36 -13.62 9.37 -35.32
N THR A 37 -14.15 8.16 -35.53
CA THR A 37 -13.94 7.03 -34.60
C THR A 37 -12.50 6.50 -34.66
N LEU A 38 -11.81 6.58 -35.80
CA LEU A 38 -10.38 6.24 -35.92
C LEU A 38 -9.48 7.25 -35.20
N CYS A 39 -9.76 8.55 -35.32
CA CYS A 39 -8.97 9.60 -34.67
C CYS A 39 -9.26 9.74 -33.16
N CYS A 40 -10.49 9.47 -32.73
CA CYS A 40 -10.93 9.52 -31.34
C CYS A 40 -11.90 8.36 -31.02
N PRO A 41 -11.40 7.13 -30.78
CA PRO A 41 -12.25 5.96 -30.53
C PRO A 41 -13.19 6.13 -29.33
N PHE A 42 -12.77 6.92 -28.33
CA PHE A 42 -13.54 7.20 -27.12
C PHE A 42 -14.52 8.38 -27.25
N VAL A 43 -14.73 8.96 -28.45
CA VAL A 43 -15.64 10.12 -28.61
C VAL A 43 -17.12 9.73 -28.41
N SER A 44 -17.46 8.46 -28.64
CA SER A 44 -18.76 7.86 -28.32
C SER A 44 -18.97 7.80 -26.80
N GLU A 45 -17.96 7.42 -26.04
CA GLU A 45 -17.97 7.40 -24.57
C GLU A 45 -18.02 8.81 -23.99
N LEU A 46 -17.27 9.76 -24.58
CA LEU A 46 -17.35 11.17 -24.23
C LEU A 46 -18.75 11.75 -24.52
N LYS A 47 -19.37 11.36 -25.63
CA LYS A 47 -20.77 11.72 -25.94
C LYS A 47 -21.74 11.15 -24.91
N ASN A 48 -21.53 9.92 -24.44
CA ASN A 48 -22.35 9.30 -23.39
C ASN A 48 -22.20 10.05 -22.06
N LEU A 49 -20.97 10.33 -21.63
CA LEU A 49 -20.66 11.14 -20.45
C LEU A 49 -21.27 12.55 -20.53
N LEU A 50 -21.24 13.18 -21.71
CA LEU A 50 -21.87 14.47 -21.94
C LEU A 50 -23.41 14.38 -21.96
N SER A 51 -24.03 13.28 -22.41
CA SER A 51 -25.47 13.09 -22.26
C SER A 51 -25.91 12.85 -20.82
N ASP A 52 -25.14 12.10 -20.03
CA ASP A 52 -25.39 11.96 -18.59
C ASP A 52 -25.21 13.30 -17.86
N SER A 53 -24.21 14.10 -18.25
CA SER A 53 -24.03 15.46 -17.77
C SER A 53 -25.20 16.38 -18.15
N LEU A 54 -25.72 16.29 -19.38
CA LEU A 54 -26.90 17.06 -19.82
C LEU A 54 -28.18 16.67 -19.06
N LEU A 55 -28.33 15.39 -18.70
CA LEU A 55 -29.40 14.94 -17.79
C LEU A 55 -29.25 15.54 -16.38
N GLY A 56 -28.02 15.83 -15.93
CA GLY A 56 -27.74 16.55 -14.68
C GLY A 56 -27.92 18.07 -14.75
N VAL A 57 -27.75 18.69 -15.92
CA VAL A 57 -27.76 20.16 -16.10
C VAL A 57 -29.14 20.73 -16.45
N ALA A 58 -30.09 19.92 -16.91
CA ALA A 58 -31.49 20.32 -17.16
C ALA A 58 -32.33 20.62 -15.89
N GLY A 59 -31.69 20.83 -14.74
CA GLY A 59 -32.33 20.90 -13.41
C GLY A 59 -33.04 22.22 -13.04
N SER A 60 -33.03 23.25 -13.90
CA SER A 60 -33.58 24.58 -13.55
C SER A 60 -34.52 25.16 -14.63
N ASN A 61 -35.70 24.53 -14.79
CA ASN A 61 -37.00 25.21 -14.80
C ASN A 61 -38.19 24.23 -14.96
N LYS A 62 -39.21 24.40 -14.12
CA LYS A 62 -40.62 23.97 -14.32
C LYS A 62 -40.90 22.51 -14.77
N GLY A 63 -40.98 21.62 -13.79
CA GLY A 63 -42.21 20.84 -13.56
C GLY A 63 -42.54 19.68 -14.50
N ALA A 64 -41.86 18.55 -14.32
CA ALA A 64 -42.38 17.22 -14.67
C ALA A 64 -42.11 16.23 -13.52
N SER A 65 -43.15 15.54 -13.04
CA SER A 65 -43.04 14.59 -11.92
C SER A 65 -42.74 13.18 -12.43
N THR A 66 -41.46 12.87 -12.67
CA THR A 66 -41.01 11.48 -12.84
C THR A 66 -40.79 10.85 -11.47
N PHE A 67 -41.86 10.25 -10.96
CA PHE A 67 -41.93 9.56 -9.66
C PHE A 67 -40.70 8.67 -9.39
N ARG A 68 -40.01 8.92 -8.26
CA ARG A 68 -39.05 7.96 -7.70
C ARG A 68 -39.83 6.68 -7.34
N LYS A 69 -39.59 5.58 -8.06
CA LYS A 69 -40.16 4.27 -7.73
C LYS A 69 -39.53 3.77 -6.42
N ILE A 70 -40.17 4.09 -5.30
CA ILE A 70 -39.98 3.36 -4.05
C ILE A 70 -40.62 1.99 -4.25
N THR A 71 -39.82 0.93 -4.33
CA THR A 71 -40.33 -0.45 -4.37
C THR A 71 -40.85 -0.83 -2.98
N PRO A 72 -42.15 -1.07 -2.78
CA PRO A 72 -42.68 -1.42 -1.47
C PRO A 72 -42.47 -2.91 -1.22
N HIS A 73 -41.38 -3.26 -0.52
CA HIS A 73 -41.18 -4.62 -0.06
C HIS A 73 -42.11 -4.92 1.11
N SER A 74 -43.17 -5.69 0.87
CA SER A 74 -44.06 -6.19 1.92
C SER A 74 -43.28 -7.11 2.88
N ALA A 75 -43.34 -6.83 4.18
CA ALA A 75 -42.76 -7.69 5.18
C ALA A 75 -43.53 -9.03 5.24
N SER A 76 -42.82 -10.14 5.06
CA SER A 76 -43.28 -11.48 5.42
C SER A 76 -42.17 -12.22 6.15
N ASP A 77 -42.42 -12.66 7.38
CA ASP A 77 -41.41 -13.26 8.25
C ASP A 77 -40.83 -14.56 7.68
N LYS A 78 -39.64 -14.49 7.08
CA LYS A 78 -38.87 -15.66 6.62
C LYS A 78 -37.36 -15.51 6.83
N SER A 79 -36.95 -15.79 8.07
CA SER A 79 -35.60 -16.17 8.52
C SER A 79 -34.44 -15.17 8.31
N VAL A 80 -33.35 -15.40 9.04
CA VAL A 80 -32.10 -14.62 9.02
C VAL A 80 -31.53 -14.45 7.59
N HIS A 81 -31.77 -15.44 6.72
CA HIS A 81 -31.22 -15.45 5.37
C HIS A 81 -31.77 -14.32 4.47
N SER A 82 -33.03 -13.89 4.70
CA SER A 82 -33.64 -12.77 3.97
C SER A 82 -33.06 -11.42 4.40
N HIS A 83 -32.75 -11.26 5.69
CA HIS A 83 -32.16 -10.03 6.23
C HIS A 83 -30.73 -9.82 5.71
N LEU A 84 -29.93 -10.88 5.60
CA LEU A 84 -28.60 -10.80 4.99
C LEU A 84 -28.69 -10.43 3.50
N GLN A 85 -29.61 -11.03 2.75
CA GLN A 85 -29.79 -10.73 1.33
C GLN A 85 -30.28 -9.29 1.10
N LEU A 86 -31.22 -8.80 1.92
CA LEU A 86 -31.67 -7.41 1.91
C LEU A 86 -30.52 -6.45 2.27
N GLN A 87 -29.70 -6.80 3.26
CA GLN A 87 -28.53 -6.00 3.63
C GLN A 87 -27.52 -5.91 2.48
N MET A 88 -27.18 -7.01 1.81
CA MET A 88 -26.31 -6.99 0.63
C MET A 88 -26.87 -6.09 -0.49
N GLN A 89 -28.19 -6.10 -0.70
CA GLN A 89 -28.85 -5.21 -1.67
C GLN A 89 -28.80 -3.73 -1.25
N LEU A 90 -28.92 -3.42 0.04
CA LEU A 90 -28.78 -2.06 0.58
C LEU A 90 -27.33 -1.56 0.51
N GLU A 91 -26.35 -2.41 0.78
CA GLU A 91 -24.92 -2.08 0.68
C GLU A 91 -24.50 -1.86 -0.78
N ASP A 92 -24.94 -2.72 -1.71
CA ASP A 92 -24.67 -2.52 -3.13
C ASP A 92 -25.42 -1.32 -3.71
N ASN A 93 -26.65 -1.03 -3.25
CA ASN A 93 -27.36 0.20 -3.62
C ASN A 93 -26.70 1.46 -3.03
N PHE A 94 -26.16 1.40 -1.80
CA PHE A 94 -25.35 2.48 -1.24
C PHE A 94 -24.15 2.77 -2.16
N PHE A 95 -23.37 1.75 -2.54
CA PHE A 95 -22.23 1.95 -3.43
C PHE A 95 -22.60 2.35 -4.86
N HIS A 96 -23.77 2.01 -5.38
CA HIS A 96 -24.28 2.55 -6.66
C HIS A 96 -24.56 4.07 -6.59
N ASN A 97 -24.81 4.62 -5.40
CA ASN A 97 -25.01 6.04 -5.16
C ASN A 97 -23.74 6.76 -4.64
N GLN A 98 -22.58 6.09 -4.64
CA GLN A 98 -21.28 6.67 -4.24
C GLN A 98 -20.27 6.61 -5.39
N PRO A 99 -19.25 7.48 -5.41
CA PRO A 99 -18.13 7.35 -6.35
C PRO A 99 -17.45 5.98 -6.23
N THR A 100 -17.01 5.40 -7.35
CA THR A 100 -16.36 4.07 -7.39
C THR A 100 -15.10 3.99 -6.52
N SER A 101 -14.45 5.12 -6.24
CA SER A 101 -13.35 5.24 -5.27
C SER A 101 -13.77 4.88 -3.84
N VAL A 102 -15.00 5.23 -3.41
CA VAL A 102 -15.52 4.88 -2.07
C VAL A 102 -15.63 3.36 -1.91
N ARG A 103 -16.15 2.65 -2.93
CA ARG A 103 -16.19 1.17 -2.91
C ARG A 103 -14.76 0.61 -2.82
N LYS A 104 -13.87 1.01 -3.73
CA LYS A 104 -12.46 0.55 -3.75
C LYS A 104 -11.70 0.81 -2.45
N THR A 105 -11.85 1.98 -1.84
CA THR A 105 -11.28 2.30 -0.52
C THR A 105 -11.85 1.37 0.55
N THR A 106 -13.16 1.13 0.55
CA THR A 106 -13.81 0.26 1.53
C THR A 106 -13.33 -1.19 1.39
N ASP A 107 -13.26 -1.71 0.16
CA ASP A 107 -12.73 -3.04 -0.15
C ASP A 107 -11.25 -3.17 0.26
N PHE A 108 -10.43 -2.14 0.00
CA PHE A 108 -9.02 -2.10 0.40
C PHE A 108 -8.84 -2.17 1.92
N VAL A 109 -9.60 -1.38 2.69
CA VAL A 109 -9.51 -1.40 4.17
C VAL A 109 -10.03 -2.74 4.72
N VAL A 110 -11.04 -3.37 4.10
CA VAL A 110 -11.43 -4.76 4.43
C VAL A 110 -10.26 -5.72 4.24
N GLU A 111 -9.55 -5.63 3.13
CA GLU A 111 -8.42 -6.51 2.81
C GLU A 111 -7.25 -6.31 3.77
N ARG A 112 -6.91 -5.05 4.11
CA ARG A 112 -5.90 -4.73 5.12
C ARG A 112 -6.31 -5.28 6.49
N VAL A 113 -7.42 -4.84 7.06
CA VAL A 113 -7.83 -5.21 8.43
C VAL A 113 -8.01 -6.73 8.59
N SER A 114 -8.46 -7.44 7.55
CA SER A 114 -8.49 -8.91 7.56
C SER A 114 -7.09 -9.53 7.61
N SER A 115 -6.15 -9.01 6.81
CA SER A 115 -4.76 -9.49 6.76
C SER A 115 -4.02 -9.21 8.08
N ASN A 116 -4.16 -8.01 8.64
CA ASN A 116 -3.54 -7.61 9.91
C ASN A 116 -3.88 -8.62 11.03
N VAL A 117 -5.16 -8.95 11.17
CA VAL A 117 -5.66 -9.91 12.17
C VAL A 117 -5.15 -11.33 11.93
N ILE A 118 -5.09 -11.79 10.67
CA ILE A 118 -4.56 -13.13 10.32
C ILE A 118 -3.05 -13.19 10.58
N LYS A 119 -2.31 -12.10 10.34
CA LYS A 119 -0.89 -11.96 10.66
C LYS A 119 -0.65 -12.04 12.18
N THR A 120 -1.33 -11.24 13.00
CA THR A 120 -1.21 -11.33 14.48
C THR A 120 -1.50 -12.74 14.99
N LEU A 121 -2.53 -13.39 14.44
CA LEU A 121 -2.88 -14.77 14.78
C LEU A 121 -1.76 -15.77 14.43
N ARG A 122 -1.21 -15.69 13.21
CA ARG A 122 -0.12 -16.56 12.75
C ARG A 122 1.20 -16.35 13.50
N CYS A 123 1.63 -15.11 13.66
CA CYS A 123 2.97 -14.79 14.15
C CYS A 123 3.08 -14.77 15.69
N GLN A 124 1.97 -14.55 16.41
CA GLN A 124 2.00 -14.37 17.88
C GLN A 124 1.14 -15.40 18.63
N VAL A 125 -0.08 -15.67 18.16
CA VAL A 125 -1.03 -16.52 18.89
C VAL A 125 -0.79 -18.01 18.64
N LEU A 126 -0.66 -18.45 17.37
CA LEU A 126 -0.45 -19.87 17.08
C LEU A 126 0.87 -20.44 17.67
N PRO A 127 2.01 -19.72 17.67
CA PRO A 127 3.24 -20.21 18.28
C PRO A 127 3.13 -20.35 19.80
N SER A 128 2.64 -19.31 20.50
CA SER A 128 2.50 -19.34 21.96
C SER A 128 1.50 -20.40 22.45
N LEU A 129 0.44 -20.67 21.69
CA LEU A 129 -0.46 -21.79 21.98
C LEU A 129 0.17 -23.16 21.70
N ARG A 130 1.03 -23.29 20.68
CA ARG A 130 1.79 -24.53 20.41
C ARG A 130 2.80 -24.81 21.52
N GLU A 131 3.51 -23.79 22.02
CA GLU A 131 4.44 -23.94 23.15
C GLU A 131 3.72 -24.40 24.42
N ALA A 132 2.61 -23.75 24.79
CA ALA A 132 1.80 -24.15 25.93
C ALA A 132 1.25 -25.60 25.80
N ALA A 133 0.88 -26.02 24.58
CA ALA A 133 0.46 -27.38 24.29
C ALA A 133 1.60 -28.39 24.41
N MET A 134 2.81 -28.04 23.94
CA MET A 134 4.00 -28.88 24.07
C MET A 134 4.41 -29.06 25.55
N GLU A 135 4.34 -28.03 26.39
CA GLU A 135 4.62 -28.18 27.82
C GLU A 135 3.59 -29.08 28.53
N LYS A 136 2.28 -28.93 28.23
CA LYS A 136 1.24 -29.86 28.70
C LYS A 136 1.57 -31.31 28.33
N LEU A 137 2.01 -31.56 27.09
CA LEU A 137 2.36 -32.90 26.60
C LEU A 137 3.64 -33.45 27.25
N LYS A 138 4.68 -32.61 27.44
CA LYS A 138 5.92 -32.99 28.15
C LYS A 138 5.63 -33.43 29.58
N ALA A 139 4.81 -32.68 30.32
CA ALA A 139 4.44 -33.01 31.70
C ALA A 139 3.74 -34.38 31.78
N VAL A 140 2.72 -34.60 30.96
CA VAL A 140 1.99 -35.89 30.91
C VAL A 140 2.92 -37.04 30.53
N ILE A 141 3.81 -36.87 29.54
CA ILE A 141 4.80 -37.90 29.18
C ILE A 141 5.73 -38.21 30.37
N ALA A 142 6.23 -37.19 31.07
CA ALA A 142 7.14 -37.37 32.21
C ALA A 142 6.47 -38.15 33.37
N GLU A 143 5.24 -37.80 33.74
CA GLU A 143 4.48 -38.48 34.81
C GLU A 143 4.25 -39.97 34.48
N GLN A 144 3.88 -40.28 33.23
CA GLN A 144 3.61 -41.67 32.82
C GLN A 144 4.89 -42.52 32.77
N PHE A 145 6.02 -41.97 32.30
CA PHE A 145 7.30 -42.69 32.28
C PHE A 145 7.89 -42.90 33.69
N GLN A 146 7.66 -41.99 34.64
CA GLN A 146 7.99 -42.22 36.05
C GLN A 146 7.13 -43.32 36.68
N SER A 147 5.86 -43.43 36.26
CA SER A 147 4.88 -44.32 36.89
C SER A 147 4.87 -45.76 36.36
N THR A 148 5.29 -46.03 35.13
CA THR A 148 5.24 -47.40 34.56
C THR A 148 6.35 -47.68 33.53
N PRO A 149 7.57 -48.09 33.95
CA PRO A 149 8.73 -48.26 33.06
C PRO A 149 8.58 -49.28 31.93
N GLN A 150 7.64 -50.23 32.04
CA GLN A 150 7.43 -51.33 31.06
C GLN A 150 6.13 -51.19 30.26
N GLY A 151 5.39 -50.07 30.41
CA GLY A 151 4.03 -49.89 29.90
C GLY A 151 3.90 -49.27 28.50
N GLY A 152 4.94 -49.32 27.67
CA GLY A 152 5.15 -48.41 26.54
C GLY A 152 4.05 -48.34 25.47
N GLU A 153 3.16 -49.32 25.36
CA GLU A 153 1.99 -49.27 24.47
C GLU A 153 0.82 -48.50 25.08
N ARG A 154 0.48 -48.77 26.36
CA ARG A 154 -0.56 -48.02 27.09
C ARG A 154 -0.21 -46.54 27.22
N VAL A 155 1.07 -46.21 27.39
CA VAL A 155 1.55 -44.82 27.43
C VAL A 155 1.30 -44.12 26.08
N ARG A 156 1.51 -44.79 24.95
CA ARG A 156 1.22 -44.22 23.61
C ARG A 156 -0.28 -43.96 23.41
N ASP A 157 -1.15 -44.87 23.83
CA ASP A 157 -2.60 -44.67 23.68
C ASP A 157 -3.13 -43.56 24.61
N LEU A 158 -2.63 -43.48 25.85
CA LEU A 158 -2.99 -42.40 26.79
C LEU A 158 -2.52 -41.03 26.27
N VAL A 159 -1.28 -40.93 25.77
CA VAL A 159 -0.76 -39.69 25.16
C VAL A 159 -1.53 -39.35 23.87
N ARG A 160 -1.91 -40.33 23.05
CA ARG A 160 -2.76 -40.09 21.86
C ARG A 160 -4.12 -39.52 22.25
N GLN A 161 -4.75 -40.01 23.32
CA GLN A 161 -5.98 -39.42 23.85
C GLN A 161 -5.76 -37.98 24.33
N GLN A 162 -4.66 -37.71 25.05
CA GLN A 162 -4.31 -36.36 25.51
C GLN A 162 -4.02 -35.39 24.36
N VAL A 163 -3.38 -35.84 23.28
CA VAL A 163 -3.14 -35.05 22.06
C VAL A 163 -4.44 -34.59 21.40
N VAL A 164 -5.47 -35.44 21.38
CA VAL A 164 -6.79 -35.07 20.83
C VAL A 164 -7.45 -33.98 21.67
N GLU A 165 -7.39 -34.10 23.00
CA GLU A 165 -8.01 -33.12 23.89
C GLU A 165 -7.25 -31.78 23.91
N VAL A 166 -5.91 -31.80 24.00
CA VAL A 166 -5.09 -30.58 23.89
C VAL A 166 -5.23 -29.95 22.49
N GLY A 167 -5.35 -30.75 21.43
CA GLY A 167 -5.63 -30.26 20.08
C GLY A 167 -7.01 -29.59 19.97
N ARG A 168 -8.01 -30.06 20.72
CA ARG A 168 -9.34 -29.42 20.85
C ARG A 168 -9.23 -28.09 21.61
N GLU A 169 -8.60 -28.08 22.78
CA GLU A 169 -8.36 -26.88 23.60
C GLU A 169 -7.65 -25.77 22.81
N VAL A 170 -6.51 -26.09 22.19
CA VAL A 170 -5.73 -25.14 21.36
C VAL A 170 -6.57 -24.57 20.23
N SER A 171 -7.37 -25.43 19.58
CA SER A 171 -8.22 -25.03 18.47
C SER A 171 -9.36 -24.10 18.91
N GLU A 172 -9.89 -24.26 20.13
CA GLU A 172 -10.92 -23.37 20.70
C GLU A 172 -10.33 -22.04 21.19
N GLU A 173 -9.23 -22.07 21.94
CA GLU A 173 -8.52 -20.87 22.41
C GLU A 173 -8.02 -20.01 21.24
N ALA A 174 -7.47 -20.63 20.17
CA ALA A 174 -7.04 -19.90 18.98
C ALA A 174 -8.21 -19.17 18.27
N ARG A 175 -9.43 -19.73 18.29
CA ARG A 175 -10.63 -19.05 17.77
C ARG A 175 -11.08 -17.91 18.68
N ALA A 176 -11.05 -18.11 20.00
CA ALA A 176 -11.40 -17.07 20.98
C ALA A 176 -10.45 -15.86 20.88
N ARG A 177 -9.13 -16.12 20.87
CA ARG A 177 -8.07 -15.12 20.63
C ARG A 177 -8.29 -14.38 19.31
N CYS A 178 -8.55 -15.11 18.22
CA CYS A 178 -8.80 -14.49 16.92
C CYS A 178 -10.03 -13.56 16.97
N ALA A 179 -11.16 -13.99 17.54
CA ALA A 179 -12.36 -13.16 17.66
C ALA A 179 -12.09 -11.87 18.47
N GLN A 180 -11.32 -11.96 19.55
CA GLN A 180 -10.90 -10.80 20.36
C GLN A 180 -10.02 -9.83 19.57
N ILE A 181 -8.99 -10.33 18.88
CA ILE A 181 -8.06 -9.54 18.05
C ILE A 181 -8.82 -8.88 16.89
N THR A 182 -9.74 -9.60 16.26
CA THR A 182 -10.60 -9.07 15.19
C THR A 182 -11.44 -7.90 15.70
N HIS A 183 -12.05 -8.03 16.88
CA HIS A 183 -12.84 -6.96 17.50
C HIS A 183 -11.99 -5.73 17.86
N GLN A 184 -10.75 -5.93 18.31
CA GLN A 184 -9.81 -4.84 18.59
C GLN A 184 -9.46 -4.06 17.32
N HIS A 185 -8.98 -4.73 16.27
CA HIS A 185 -8.64 -4.08 14.98
C HIS A 185 -9.87 -3.41 14.34
N CYS A 186 -11.04 -4.06 14.36
CA CYS A 186 -12.29 -3.53 13.82
C CYS A 186 -12.82 -2.26 14.50
N ASN A 187 -12.37 -1.97 15.73
CA ASN A 187 -12.76 -0.79 16.50
C ASN A 187 -11.62 0.26 16.57
N GLY A 188 -10.35 -0.14 16.45
CA GLY A 188 -9.19 0.74 16.53
C GLY A 188 -8.71 1.30 15.19
N GLU A 189 -8.59 0.46 14.16
CA GLU A 189 -7.92 0.83 12.90
C GLU A 189 -8.88 1.30 11.81
N VAL A 190 -10.11 0.77 11.80
CA VAL A 190 -11.10 1.03 10.73
C VAL A 190 -11.48 2.51 10.64
N GLU A 191 -11.64 3.19 11.78
CA GLU A 191 -12.08 4.58 11.81
C GLU A 191 -10.99 5.57 11.36
N PRO A 192 -9.73 5.51 11.87
CA PRO A 192 -8.61 6.28 11.30
C PRO A 192 -8.36 5.99 9.83
N ALA A 193 -8.34 4.72 9.41
CA ALA A 193 -8.07 4.35 8.02
C ALA A 193 -9.13 4.91 7.05
N LEU A 194 -10.41 4.87 7.42
CA LEU A 194 -11.48 5.46 6.60
C LEU A 194 -11.48 6.99 6.64
N ALA A 195 -11.16 7.61 7.79
CA ALA A 195 -11.07 9.07 7.90
C ALA A 195 -9.97 9.67 7.00
N LEU A 196 -8.85 8.96 6.83
CA LEU A 196 -7.77 9.35 5.93
C LEU A 196 -8.05 8.98 4.46
N LEU A 197 -8.55 7.77 4.18
CA LEU A 197 -8.62 7.25 2.80
C LEU A 197 -9.91 7.60 2.05
N LEU A 198 -11.01 8.00 2.71
CA LEU A 198 -12.24 8.41 2.02
C LEU A 198 -12.16 9.85 1.46
N PRO A 199 -12.92 10.21 0.41
CA PRO A 199 -12.99 11.59 -0.08
C PRO A 199 -13.65 12.53 0.95
N PRO A 200 -13.21 13.79 1.09
CA PRO A 200 -13.75 14.73 2.08
C PRO A 200 -15.21 15.13 1.83
N ASP A 201 -15.72 14.94 0.61
CA ASP A 201 -17.10 15.24 0.23
C ASP A 201 -18.14 14.20 0.70
N ILE A 202 -17.70 13.08 1.27
CA ILE A 202 -18.62 12.05 1.77
C ILE A 202 -19.34 12.51 3.04
N SER A 203 -20.65 12.30 3.12
CA SER A 203 -21.41 12.66 4.33
C SER A 203 -20.95 11.84 5.55
N PRO A 204 -21.02 12.39 6.78
CA PRO A 204 -20.68 11.63 8.00
C PRO A 204 -21.49 10.33 8.17
N GLN A 205 -22.72 10.31 7.66
CA GLN A 205 -23.56 9.10 7.63
C GLN A 205 -23.00 8.05 6.65
N GLY A 206 -22.40 8.48 5.53
CA GLY A 206 -21.68 7.61 4.60
C GLY A 206 -20.40 7.03 5.20
N VAL A 207 -19.63 7.83 5.96
CA VAL A 207 -18.46 7.31 6.72
C VAL A 207 -18.90 6.23 7.71
N GLU A 208 -19.97 6.47 8.48
CA GLU A 208 -20.49 5.50 9.46
C GLU A 208 -21.04 4.21 8.80
N VAL A 209 -21.61 4.31 7.58
CA VAL A 209 -21.99 3.13 6.78
C VAL A 209 -20.74 2.37 6.32
N CYS A 210 -19.74 3.05 5.74
CA CYS A 210 -18.46 2.43 5.37
C CYS A 210 -17.79 1.76 6.58
N ARG A 211 -17.72 2.41 7.74
CA ARG A 211 -17.13 1.89 8.98
C ARG A 211 -17.81 0.60 9.42
N LYS A 212 -19.15 0.60 9.49
CA LYS A 212 -19.94 -0.60 9.79
C LYS A 212 -19.73 -1.73 8.78
N LEU A 213 -19.64 -1.40 7.49
CA LEU A 213 -19.44 -2.36 6.40
C LEU A 213 -18.04 -2.98 6.48
N VAL A 214 -16.97 -2.19 6.64
CA VAL A 214 -15.61 -2.72 6.84
C VAL A 214 -15.57 -3.64 8.05
N SER A 215 -16.00 -3.16 9.22
CA SER A 215 -15.98 -3.98 10.43
C SER A 215 -16.85 -5.24 10.30
N ARG A 216 -17.89 -5.26 9.45
CA ARG A 216 -18.66 -6.49 9.12
C ARG A 216 -17.87 -7.42 8.22
N CYS A 217 -17.49 -6.97 7.03
CA CYS A 217 -16.83 -7.77 6.01
C CYS A 217 -15.47 -8.33 6.48
N SER A 218 -14.69 -7.56 7.25
CA SER A 218 -13.44 -8.07 7.84
C SER A 218 -13.69 -9.18 8.86
N ARG A 219 -14.72 -9.05 9.71
CA ARG A 219 -15.09 -10.14 10.64
C ARG A 219 -15.53 -11.40 9.91
N GLU A 220 -16.31 -11.27 8.83
CA GLU A 220 -16.76 -12.40 8.03
C GLU A 220 -15.62 -13.06 7.26
N LYS A 221 -14.72 -12.28 6.66
CA LYS A 221 -13.53 -12.79 5.95
C LYS A 221 -12.56 -13.50 6.91
N VAL A 222 -12.28 -12.92 8.07
CA VAL A 222 -11.47 -13.59 9.11
C VAL A 222 -12.16 -14.84 9.63
N ALA A 223 -13.47 -14.82 9.89
CA ALA A 223 -14.22 -16.00 10.34
C ALA A 223 -14.19 -17.14 9.31
N ALA A 224 -14.34 -16.83 8.02
CA ALA A 224 -14.20 -17.81 6.94
C ALA A 224 -12.79 -18.40 6.87
N TRP A 225 -11.75 -17.56 7.00
CA TRP A 225 -10.36 -18.02 7.06
C TRP A 225 -10.11 -18.93 8.28
N VAL A 226 -10.61 -18.56 9.46
CA VAL A 226 -10.53 -19.36 10.69
C VAL A 226 -11.22 -20.71 10.55
N GLN A 227 -12.42 -20.74 9.94
CA GLN A 227 -13.16 -21.99 9.72
C GLN A 227 -12.42 -22.96 8.79
N SER A 228 -11.71 -22.45 7.78
CA SER A 228 -10.97 -23.29 6.84
C SER A 228 -9.57 -23.69 7.31
N HIS A 229 -8.89 -22.87 8.11
CA HIS A 229 -7.48 -23.10 8.51
C HIS A 229 -7.35 -23.64 9.94
N LEU A 230 -8.10 -23.13 10.93
CA LEU A 230 -8.01 -23.56 12.33
C LEU A 230 -8.92 -24.77 12.59
N THR A 231 -8.68 -25.88 11.91
CA THR A 231 -9.41 -27.14 12.14
C THR A 231 -8.74 -27.95 13.26
N PRO A 232 -9.49 -28.59 14.19
CA PRO A 232 -8.88 -29.35 15.30
C PRO A 232 -8.02 -30.52 14.80
N THR A 233 -8.41 -31.11 13.66
CA THR A 233 -7.69 -32.18 12.97
C THR A 233 -6.31 -31.79 12.46
N LEU A 234 -6.02 -30.49 12.27
CA LEU A 234 -4.71 -29.99 11.89
C LEU A 234 -3.81 -29.94 13.13
N PHE A 235 -4.26 -29.28 14.20
CA PHE A 235 -3.57 -29.26 15.50
C PHE A 235 -3.30 -30.67 16.05
N CYS A 236 -4.26 -31.59 15.95
CA CYS A 236 -4.08 -32.97 16.42
C CYS A 236 -2.99 -33.72 15.65
N LYS A 237 -2.82 -33.48 14.33
CA LYS A 237 -1.75 -34.11 13.53
C LYS A 237 -0.38 -33.58 13.94
N ASP A 238 -0.23 -32.27 14.01
CA ASP A 238 0.98 -31.58 14.43
C ASP A 238 1.42 -32.03 15.83
N LEU A 239 0.51 -32.00 16.80
CA LEU A 239 0.78 -32.42 18.17
C LEU A 239 1.01 -33.94 18.29
N THR A 240 0.48 -34.77 17.38
CA THR A 240 0.82 -36.20 17.33
C THR A 240 2.28 -36.40 16.91
N ALA A 241 2.76 -35.68 15.89
CA ALA A 241 4.15 -35.78 15.44
C ALA A 241 5.14 -35.32 16.52
N ASP A 242 4.83 -34.22 17.21
CA ASP A 242 5.64 -33.73 18.33
C ASP A 242 5.58 -34.68 19.53
N ALA A 243 4.41 -35.25 19.87
CA ALA A 243 4.27 -36.23 20.94
C ALA A 243 5.04 -37.54 20.65
N ASP A 244 4.95 -38.08 19.43
CA ASP A 244 5.73 -39.26 19.01
C ASP A 244 7.24 -39.02 19.09
N ARG A 245 7.70 -37.79 18.82
CA ARG A 245 9.10 -37.39 18.98
C ARG A 245 9.50 -37.33 20.46
N LEU A 246 8.67 -36.73 21.31
CA LEU A 246 8.89 -36.65 22.77
C LEU A 246 8.90 -38.03 23.42
N ILE A 247 7.98 -38.93 23.05
CA ILE A 247 7.95 -40.32 23.55
C ILE A 247 9.26 -41.03 23.21
N ARG A 248 9.74 -40.94 21.96
CA ARG A 248 11.03 -41.56 21.56
C ARG A 248 12.22 -40.99 22.34
N GLN A 249 12.21 -39.69 22.66
CA GLN A 249 13.25 -39.05 23.47
C GLN A 249 13.21 -39.52 24.93
N ALA A 250 12.03 -39.56 25.55
CA ALA A 250 11.84 -40.05 26.92
C ALA A 250 12.23 -41.53 27.05
N GLN A 251 11.85 -42.36 26.07
CA GLN A 251 12.16 -43.78 26.03
C GLN A 251 13.68 -44.02 25.93
N LYS A 252 14.38 -43.33 25.00
CA LYS A 252 15.84 -43.37 24.90
C LYS A 252 16.55 -42.89 26.18
N ALA A 253 16.00 -41.90 26.88
CA ALA A 253 16.55 -41.43 28.15
C ALA A 253 16.39 -42.46 29.28
N ALA A 254 15.24 -43.14 29.35
CA ALA A 254 15.01 -44.23 30.29
C ALA A 254 15.93 -45.44 30.01
N ASP A 255 16.12 -45.82 28.75
CA ASP A 255 17.03 -46.89 28.34
C ASP A 255 18.49 -46.59 28.76
N LEU A 256 18.94 -45.33 28.59
CA LEU A 256 20.25 -44.86 29.03
C LEU A 256 20.42 -44.90 30.55
N GLN A 257 19.38 -44.53 31.31
CA GLN A 257 19.40 -44.60 32.77
C GLN A 257 19.43 -46.06 33.28
N ALA A 258 18.67 -46.96 32.65
CA ALA A 258 18.69 -48.38 32.97
C ALA A 258 20.04 -49.02 32.66
N ALA A 259 20.67 -48.67 31.54
CA ALA A 259 22.03 -49.12 31.19
C ALA A 259 23.07 -48.64 32.20
N ALA A 260 23.03 -47.36 32.61
CA ALA A 260 23.94 -46.80 33.60
C ALA A 260 23.84 -47.50 34.97
N GLN A 261 22.62 -47.82 35.41
CA GLN A 261 22.39 -48.57 36.66
C GLN A 261 22.98 -49.99 36.57
N GLN A 262 22.85 -50.68 35.44
CA GLN A 262 23.44 -52.01 35.26
C GLN A 262 24.98 -51.96 35.31
N THR A 263 25.61 -50.96 34.67
CA THR A 263 27.08 -50.81 34.73
C THR A 263 27.64 -50.49 36.13
N SER A 264 26.83 -49.99 37.06
CA SER A 264 27.25 -49.77 38.45
C SER A 264 27.23 -51.01 39.35
N SER A 265 26.80 -52.17 38.83
CA SER A 265 26.58 -53.38 39.64
C SER A 265 27.67 -54.45 39.55
N THR A 266 28.76 -54.20 38.80
CA THR A 266 29.84 -55.18 38.55
C THR A 266 31.25 -54.58 38.65
N ASP A 267 31.69 -54.14 39.83
CA ASP A 267 33.10 -54.23 40.20
C ASP A 267 33.31 -54.31 41.72
N VAL A 268 34.09 -55.30 42.18
CA VAL A 268 34.50 -55.50 43.59
C VAL A 268 35.87 -56.20 43.63
N THR A 269 36.95 -55.43 43.36
CA THR A 269 38.22 -55.31 44.15
C THR A 269 39.03 -56.56 44.58
N PRO A 270 40.30 -56.45 45.04
CA PRO A 270 41.34 -55.41 44.87
C PRO A 270 42.73 -55.96 44.42
N SER A 271 43.70 -55.09 44.07
CA SER A 271 45.09 -55.24 44.56
C SER A 271 45.99 -54.00 44.31
N ASN A 272 46.65 -53.56 45.40
CA ASN A 272 47.93 -52.83 45.60
C ASN A 272 48.62 -51.94 44.54
N SER A 273 49.14 -50.82 45.07
CA SER A 273 50.39 -50.09 44.71
C SER A 273 50.46 -49.28 43.40
N GLU A 274 51.10 -48.11 43.30
CA GLU A 274 51.73 -47.13 44.24
C GLU A 274 52.09 -45.87 43.38
N CYS A 275 52.31 -44.62 43.84
CA CYS A 275 52.06 -43.87 45.09
C CYS A 275 52.29 -42.35 44.83
N VAL A 276 52.05 -41.46 45.82
CA VAL A 276 52.53 -40.03 45.90
C VAL A 276 51.94 -39.05 44.83
N GLU A 277 51.40 -37.84 45.10
CA GLU A 277 50.93 -37.06 46.28
C GLU A 277 49.84 -36.06 45.77
N VAL A 278 49.33 -34.96 46.37
CA VAL A 278 49.66 -34.05 47.50
C VAL A 278 48.34 -33.68 48.26
N CYS A 279 48.40 -33.01 49.41
CA CYS A 279 47.27 -32.70 50.31
C CYS A 279 46.67 -31.25 50.15
N PRO A 280 45.86 -30.65 51.09
CA PRO A 280 44.42 -30.47 50.81
C PRO A 280 43.76 -29.12 51.27
N GLY A 281 42.42 -29.01 51.14
CA GLY A 281 41.54 -28.03 51.82
C GLY A 281 40.05 -28.37 51.62
N VAL A 282 39.11 -28.62 52.56
CA VAL A 282 38.94 -28.40 54.03
C VAL A 282 38.45 -26.96 54.38
N VAL A 283 37.27 -26.69 54.99
CA VAL A 283 36.09 -27.54 55.37
C VAL A 283 34.86 -26.68 55.82
N VAL A 284 33.63 -27.26 55.87
CA VAL A 284 32.37 -26.81 56.58
C VAL A 284 31.74 -25.45 56.13
N MET A 285 30.42 -25.24 55.92
CA MET A 285 29.10 -25.80 56.34
C MET A 285 28.35 -24.96 57.43
N ASP A 286 27.00 -25.01 57.41
CA ASP A 286 26.01 -24.41 58.35
C ASP A 286 25.78 -22.87 58.33
N VAL A 287 24.62 -22.28 58.75
CA VAL A 287 23.18 -22.65 58.68
C VAL A 287 22.27 -21.47 59.14
N SER A 288 20.94 -21.58 58.99
CA SER A 288 19.85 -20.80 59.64
C SER A 288 19.20 -19.57 58.96
N THR A 289 17.88 -19.53 59.16
CA THR A 289 16.85 -18.45 59.01
C THR A 289 16.83 -17.56 60.30
N PRO A 290 15.97 -16.51 60.54
CA PRO A 290 14.62 -16.29 59.98
C PRO A 290 14.03 -14.85 59.80
N SER A 291 12.84 -14.82 59.17
CA SER A 291 11.66 -13.95 59.36
C SER A 291 11.76 -12.43 59.67
N HIS A 292 10.98 -11.62 58.94
CA HIS A 292 9.81 -10.90 59.51
C HIS A 292 8.85 -10.29 58.45
N SER A 293 7.64 -9.94 58.91
CA SER A 293 6.47 -9.31 58.25
C SER A 293 6.77 -8.03 57.40
N ARG A 294 5.88 -7.50 56.54
CA ARG A 294 4.41 -7.31 56.67
C ARG A 294 3.72 -6.98 55.32
N THR A 295 2.40 -7.13 55.25
CA THR A 295 1.51 -6.78 54.09
C THR A 295 0.80 -5.41 54.28
N PRO A 296 -0.30 -5.05 53.57
CA PRO A 296 -0.27 -4.15 52.41
C PRO A 296 -1.14 -2.87 52.57
N GLN A 297 -1.11 -1.92 51.60
CA GLN A 297 -2.23 -0.97 51.43
C GLN A 297 -2.29 -0.23 50.08
N SER A 298 -3.50 0.23 49.77
CA SER A 298 -3.94 1.19 48.74
C SER A 298 -5.21 1.89 49.31
N PRO A 299 -5.97 2.72 48.56
CA PRO A 299 -5.61 3.80 47.65
C PRO A 299 -6.18 5.18 48.14
N LEU A 300 -5.75 6.29 47.53
CA LEU A 300 -6.56 7.53 47.38
C LEU A 300 -6.19 8.15 46.01
N ASP A 301 -7.02 8.71 45.11
CA ASP A 301 -8.36 9.35 45.06
C ASP A 301 -8.24 10.85 44.69
N HIS A 302 -9.31 11.43 44.13
CA HIS A 302 -9.41 12.77 43.51
C HIS A 302 -8.77 12.96 42.11
N SER A 303 -9.41 13.64 41.14
CA SER A 303 -10.80 14.13 41.06
C SER A 303 -11.23 14.36 39.60
N PHE A 304 -12.52 14.14 39.29
CA PHE A 304 -13.13 14.50 38.01
C PHE A 304 -13.32 16.03 37.89
N SER A 305 -13.17 16.57 36.69
CA SER A 305 -13.79 17.85 36.27
C SER A 305 -13.90 17.94 34.75
N SER A 306 -15.09 18.25 34.25
CA SER A 306 -15.38 18.48 32.83
C SER A 306 -15.79 19.94 32.59
N PRO A 307 -15.33 20.59 31.51
CA PRO A 307 -16.04 21.69 30.87
C PRO A 307 -16.88 21.12 29.72
N VAL A 308 -18.21 21.03 29.82
CA VAL A 308 -19.19 22.14 29.73
C VAL A 308 -19.08 22.89 28.39
N HIS A 309 -20.11 22.75 27.56
CA HIS A 309 -20.23 23.44 26.27
C HIS A 309 -20.33 24.97 26.43
N GLN A 310 -19.62 25.70 25.58
CA GLN A 310 -20.08 26.98 25.04
C GLN A 310 -19.90 27.00 23.52
N PRO A 311 -20.89 27.49 22.74
CA PRO A 311 -20.81 27.51 21.29
C PRO A 311 -19.90 28.66 20.82
N ARG A 312 -18.71 28.35 20.32
CA ARG A 312 -17.93 29.33 19.54
C ARG A 312 -18.67 29.62 18.24
N GLN A 313 -19.01 30.89 18.02
CA GLN A 313 -19.63 31.35 16.78
C GLN A 313 -18.70 31.04 15.60
N LEU A 314 -19.25 30.47 14.53
CA LEU A 314 -18.57 30.35 13.24
C LEU A 314 -18.38 31.75 12.65
N GLN A 315 -17.24 32.39 12.95
CA GLN A 315 -16.79 33.54 12.16
C GLN A 315 -16.50 33.04 10.75
N LEU A 316 -17.33 33.48 9.80
CA LEU A 316 -17.22 33.11 8.41
C LEU A 316 -15.95 33.75 7.84
N LEU A 317 -14.84 33.00 7.83
CA LEU A 317 -13.60 33.43 7.18
C LEU A 317 -13.93 33.83 5.74
N SER A 318 -13.64 35.09 5.41
CA SER A 318 -14.00 35.68 4.14
C SER A 318 -13.24 34.97 3.02
N LYS A 319 -13.94 34.10 2.27
CA LYS A 319 -13.45 33.53 1.02
C LYS A 319 -13.23 34.67 0.02
N LYS A 320 -12.06 35.30 0.07
CA LYS A 320 -11.53 36.13 -1.00
C LYS A 320 -11.29 35.19 -2.17
N ALA A 321 -12.28 35.10 -3.06
CA ALA A 321 -12.19 34.25 -4.24
C ALA A 321 -11.03 34.76 -5.11
N THR A 322 -9.93 34.02 -5.11
CA THR A 322 -8.78 34.30 -5.97
C THR A 322 -9.14 33.91 -7.39
N THR A 323 -9.83 34.81 -8.10
CA THR A 323 -9.96 34.74 -9.55
C THR A 323 -8.56 34.63 -10.16
N PRO A 324 -8.26 33.58 -10.96
CA PRO A 324 -6.96 33.48 -11.60
C PRO A 324 -6.76 34.69 -12.53
N PRO A 325 -5.57 35.30 -12.56
CA PRO A 325 -5.33 36.45 -13.43
C PRO A 325 -5.41 36.01 -14.89
N GLU A 326 -6.28 36.65 -15.67
CA GLU A 326 -6.48 36.38 -17.11
C GLU A 326 -5.29 36.85 -18.00
N GLY A 327 -4.20 37.29 -17.39
CA GLY A 327 -3.00 37.78 -18.06
C GLY A 327 -1.78 36.87 -17.84
N LEU A 328 -0.85 36.91 -18.79
CA LEU A 328 0.48 36.30 -18.67
C LEU A 328 1.20 36.77 -17.39
N PRO A 329 1.77 35.88 -16.56
CA PRO A 329 2.49 36.25 -15.33
C PRO A 329 3.74 37.11 -15.55
N LEU A 330 4.38 37.00 -16.72
CA LEU A 330 5.43 37.89 -17.19
C LEU A 330 5.12 38.42 -18.58
N LYS A 331 5.61 39.62 -18.88
CA LYS A 331 5.69 40.18 -20.24
C LYS A 331 7.05 40.87 -20.40
N ALA A 332 7.76 40.59 -21.48
CA ALA A 332 9.02 41.27 -21.77
C ALA A 332 8.79 42.77 -22.03
N LYS A 333 9.71 43.63 -21.58
CA LYS A 333 9.63 45.09 -21.83
C LYS A 333 9.86 45.44 -23.30
N GLU A 334 10.68 44.65 -23.97
CA GLU A 334 11.06 44.74 -25.38
C GLU A 334 11.00 43.35 -26.00
N HIS A 335 10.86 43.24 -27.32
CA HIS A 335 10.87 41.96 -28.04
C HIS A 335 12.27 41.70 -28.62
N LEU A 336 12.95 40.66 -28.14
CA LEU A 336 14.21 40.19 -28.72
C LEU A 336 13.95 38.97 -29.63
N PRO A 337 14.04 39.11 -30.96
CA PRO A 337 13.70 38.02 -31.88
C PRO A 337 14.72 36.86 -31.84
N GLU A 338 15.94 37.12 -31.37
CA GLU A 338 17.03 36.14 -31.15
C GLU A 338 16.78 35.21 -29.96
N ALA A 339 15.88 35.57 -29.04
CA ALA A 339 15.45 34.66 -27.98
C ALA A 339 14.58 33.54 -28.58
N PRO A 340 14.74 32.27 -28.17
CA PRO A 340 14.06 31.15 -28.80
C PRO A 340 12.53 31.29 -28.73
N ALA A 341 11.84 31.02 -29.85
CA ALA A 341 10.38 31.08 -29.91
C ALA A 341 9.76 29.98 -29.02
N PRO A 342 8.65 30.26 -28.30
CA PRO A 342 8.07 29.28 -27.37
C PRO A 342 7.70 27.95 -28.02
N SER A 343 7.28 27.98 -29.29
CA SER A 343 7.00 26.79 -30.11
C SER A 343 8.22 25.88 -30.32
N MET A 344 9.42 26.45 -30.50
CA MET A 344 10.66 25.68 -30.64
C MET A 344 11.00 24.98 -29.32
N VAL A 345 10.97 25.70 -28.20
CA VAL A 345 11.25 25.15 -26.87
C VAL A 345 10.25 24.03 -26.52
N LEU A 346 8.95 24.26 -26.79
CA LEU A 346 7.90 23.26 -26.63
C LEU A 346 8.14 22.00 -27.48
N ASN A 347 8.62 22.15 -28.71
CA ASN A 347 8.87 21.01 -29.61
C ASN A 347 10.12 20.22 -29.18
N THR A 348 11.20 20.90 -28.76
CA THR A 348 12.40 20.25 -28.20
C THR A 348 12.05 19.39 -26.98
N ILE A 349 11.31 19.94 -26.01
CA ILE A 349 10.89 19.20 -24.81
C ILE A 349 10.01 17.99 -25.20
N LYS A 350 9.08 18.15 -26.15
CA LYS A 350 8.22 17.06 -26.62
C LYS A 350 8.96 15.95 -27.36
N SER A 351 10.02 16.26 -28.10
CA SER A 351 10.84 15.24 -28.79
C SER A 351 11.58 14.39 -27.77
N ILE A 352 12.29 15.04 -26.84
CA ILE A 352 13.02 14.36 -25.75
C ILE A 352 12.08 13.49 -24.92
N LEU A 353 10.92 14.03 -24.51
CA LEU A 353 9.91 13.27 -23.77
C LEU A 353 9.39 12.05 -24.56
N ARG A 354 9.15 12.18 -25.88
CA ARG A 354 8.73 11.07 -26.73
C ARG A 354 9.82 10.00 -26.82
N GLU A 355 11.04 10.39 -27.16
CA GLU A 355 12.15 9.47 -27.40
C GLU A 355 12.50 8.70 -26.13
N VAL A 356 12.63 9.40 -25.00
CA VAL A 356 12.96 8.80 -23.69
C VAL A 356 11.85 7.88 -23.16
N THR A 357 10.56 8.17 -23.43
CA THR A 357 9.45 7.29 -22.99
C THR A 357 9.12 6.15 -23.97
N SER A 358 9.64 6.18 -25.20
CA SER A 358 9.38 5.12 -26.20
C SER A 358 10.20 3.85 -25.94
N SER A 359 11.33 3.95 -25.24
CA SER A 359 12.30 2.86 -25.03
C SER A 359 12.75 2.77 -23.56
N PRO A 360 11.88 2.37 -22.60
CA PRO A 360 12.25 2.25 -21.20
C PRO A 360 13.38 1.22 -21.01
N GLY A 361 14.55 1.69 -20.59
CA GLY A 361 15.73 0.86 -20.33
C GLY A 361 16.74 0.73 -21.48
N SER A 362 16.56 1.42 -22.62
CA SER A 362 17.65 1.58 -23.60
C SER A 362 18.75 2.50 -23.08
N ASP A 363 19.96 2.42 -23.65
CA ASP A 363 21.00 3.41 -23.38
C ASP A 363 20.62 4.78 -23.96
N LEU A 364 20.31 5.73 -23.07
CA LEU A 364 19.92 7.10 -23.39
C LEU A 364 21.08 8.10 -23.21
N SER A 365 22.29 7.64 -22.85
CA SER A 365 23.44 8.50 -22.51
C SER A 365 23.93 9.39 -23.65
N GLY A 366 23.74 8.97 -24.90
CA GLY A 366 24.03 9.77 -26.09
C GLY A 366 22.89 10.69 -26.55
N LEU A 367 21.69 10.58 -25.95
CA LEU A 367 20.50 11.34 -26.36
C LEU A 367 20.25 12.58 -25.51
N VAL A 368 20.42 12.46 -24.17
CA VAL A 368 20.16 13.56 -23.23
C VAL A 368 21.40 13.81 -22.36
N THR A 369 21.92 15.03 -22.41
CA THR A 369 23.10 15.46 -21.64
C THR A 369 22.75 16.54 -20.62
N ARG A 370 23.66 16.81 -19.68
CA ARG A 370 23.49 17.84 -18.64
C ARG A 370 23.42 19.22 -19.26
N GLU A 371 24.21 19.42 -20.31
CA GLU A 371 24.33 20.64 -21.10
C GLU A 371 23.03 20.91 -21.88
N LEU A 372 22.39 19.86 -22.41
CA LEU A 372 21.09 19.96 -23.07
C LEU A 372 19.98 20.38 -22.09
N LEU A 373 19.94 19.80 -20.89
CA LEU A 373 18.94 20.18 -19.88
C LEU A 373 19.13 21.64 -19.41
N LEU A 374 20.38 22.09 -19.19
CA LEU A 374 20.68 23.48 -18.85
C LEU A 374 20.41 24.45 -20.01
N ALA A 375 20.64 24.04 -21.26
CA ALA A 375 20.25 24.82 -22.43
C ALA A 375 18.72 24.99 -22.50
N ILE A 376 17.95 23.93 -22.21
CA ILE A 376 16.49 23.97 -22.18
C ILE A 376 15.96 24.90 -21.07
N THR A 377 16.49 24.85 -19.85
CA THR A 377 16.04 25.77 -18.78
C THR A 377 16.40 27.23 -19.11
N GLY A 378 17.60 27.46 -19.67
CA GLY A 378 18.01 28.76 -20.22
C GLY A 378 17.08 29.25 -21.34
N ASP A 379 16.68 28.36 -22.25
CA ASP A 379 15.81 28.68 -23.37
C ASP A 379 14.37 28.98 -22.93
N VAL A 380 13.81 28.22 -21.99
CA VAL A 380 12.53 28.56 -21.33
C VAL A 380 12.62 29.95 -20.70
N ARG A 381 13.67 30.21 -19.93
CA ARG A 381 13.89 31.50 -19.24
C ARG A 381 13.99 32.67 -20.22
N ARG A 382 14.76 32.53 -21.31
CA ARG A 382 14.87 33.53 -22.39
C ARG A 382 13.54 33.71 -23.11
N SER A 383 12.92 32.62 -23.57
CA SER A 383 11.66 32.62 -24.33
C SER A 383 10.53 33.34 -23.59
N LEU A 384 10.42 33.16 -22.27
CA LEU A 384 9.38 33.78 -21.45
C LEU A 384 9.71 35.20 -20.97
N SER A 385 10.99 35.57 -20.83
CA SER A 385 11.41 36.86 -20.26
C SER A 385 11.78 37.92 -21.30
N GLN A 386 12.16 37.50 -22.53
CA GLN A 386 12.74 38.37 -23.56
C GLN A 386 11.86 38.53 -24.81
N ARG A 387 10.69 37.86 -24.86
CA ARG A 387 9.75 37.92 -25.98
C ARG A 387 8.40 38.49 -25.56
N GLN A 388 7.77 39.24 -26.47
CA GLN A 388 6.43 39.82 -26.29
C GLN A 388 5.31 39.04 -26.98
N ASP A 389 5.65 38.13 -27.89
CA ASP A 389 4.74 37.26 -28.66
C ASP A 389 4.42 35.93 -27.95
N VAL A 390 4.76 35.82 -26.67
CA VAL A 390 4.43 34.66 -25.83
C VAL A 390 2.91 34.61 -25.62
N LEU A 391 2.26 33.54 -26.10
CA LEU A 391 0.84 33.29 -25.83
C LEU A 391 0.65 32.66 -24.45
N LEU A 392 -0.46 32.97 -23.78
CA LEU A 392 -0.80 32.36 -22.47
C LEU A 392 -0.87 30.82 -22.54
N THR A 393 -1.35 30.27 -23.67
CA THR A 393 -1.34 28.83 -23.95
C THR A 393 0.07 28.25 -24.04
N ALA A 394 1.03 28.98 -24.60
CA ALA A 394 2.43 28.55 -24.66
C ALA A 394 3.11 28.65 -23.29
N HIS A 395 2.81 29.68 -22.50
CA HIS A 395 3.26 29.80 -21.11
C HIS A 395 2.77 28.62 -20.26
N ARG A 396 1.46 28.31 -20.27
CA ARG A 396 0.90 27.15 -19.55
C ARG A 396 1.40 25.80 -20.08
N ALA A 397 1.67 25.68 -21.38
CA ALA A 397 2.25 24.45 -21.91
C ALA A 397 3.70 24.24 -21.43
N LEU A 398 4.50 25.31 -21.29
CA LEU A 398 5.85 25.25 -20.70
C LEU A 398 5.81 25.03 -19.17
N GLU A 399 4.80 25.59 -18.49
CA GLU A 399 4.52 25.37 -17.07
C GLU A 399 4.37 23.88 -16.75
N THR A 400 3.54 23.15 -17.50
CA THR A 400 3.40 21.69 -17.34
C THR A 400 4.61 20.92 -17.87
N LEU A 401 5.07 21.21 -19.08
CA LEU A 401 6.10 20.39 -19.74
C LEU A 401 7.50 20.50 -19.11
N THR A 402 7.81 21.58 -18.38
CA THR A 402 9.05 21.62 -17.59
C THR A 402 9.01 20.68 -16.38
N VAL A 403 7.85 20.56 -15.72
CA VAL A 403 7.65 19.60 -14.62
C VAL A 403 7.67 18.17 -15.17
N ASP A 404 6.94 17.89 -16.25
CA ASP A 404 6.97 16.58 -16.92
C ASP A 404 8.40 16.20 -17.34
N LEU A 405 9.18 17.14 -17.89
CA LEU A 405 10.56 16.88 -18.29
C LEU A 405 11.42 16.47 -17.10
N LEU A 406 11.42 17.24 -15.99
CA LEU A 406 12.25 16.88 -14.84
C LEU A 406 11.84 15.53 -14.24
N VAL A 407 10.54 15.28 -14.09
CA VAL A 407 10.03 14.02 -13.52
C VAL A 407 10.34 12.83 -14.43
N VAL A 408 10.15 12.95 -15.74
CA VAL A 408 10.49 11.87 -16.68
C VAL A 408 12.00 11.65 -16.78
N MET A 409 12.83 12.70 -16.71
CA MET A 409 14.30 12.50 -16.64
C MET A 409 14.72 11.86 -15.30
N ALA A 410 14.09 12.23 -14.18
CA ALA A 410 14.35 11.65 -12.87
C ALA A 410 13.98 10.15 -12.78
N VAL A 411 13.07 9.68 -13.63
CA VAL A 411 12.66 8.27 -13.74
C VAL A 411 13.40 7.51 -14.83
N CYS A 412 13.57 8.08 -16.02
CA CYS A 412 14.14 7.37 -17.17
C CYS A 412 15.67 7.52 -17.28
N VAL A 413 16.26 8.62 -16.78
CA VAL A 413 17.71 8.85 -16.73
C VAL A 413 18.15 9.37 -15.33
N PRO A 414 17.86 8.65 -14.21
CA PRO A 414 18.11 9.15 -12.85
C PRO A 414 19.54 9.64 -12.55
N PRO A 415 20.63 9.04 -13.09
CA PRO A 415 22.00 9.54 -12.86
C PRO A 415 22.26 10.96 -13.38
N LEU A 416 21.47 11.44 -14.34
CA LEU A 416 21.62 12.77 -14.93
C LEU A 416 21.05 13.88 -14.03
N ILE A 417 20.14 13.53 -13.13
CA ILE A 417 19.45 14.48 -12.25
C ILE A 417 20.26 14.69 -10.96
N THR A 418 21.24 15.59 -11.05
CA THR A 418 21.96 16.14 -9.89
C THR A 418 21.10 17.17 -9.16
N SER A 419 21.49 17.54 -7.93
CA SER A 419 20.85 18.65 -7.19
C SER A 419 20.87 19.95 -8.00
N GLU A 420 22.00 20.25 -8.67
CA GLU A 420 22.14 21.42 -9.55
C GLU A 420 21.04 21.48 -10.64
N ILE A 421 20.71 20.33 -11.25
CA ILE A 421 19.66 20.25 -12.27
C ILE A 421 18.27 20.40 -11.65
N GLN A 422 18.01 19.80 -10.49
CA GLN A 422 16.75 20.00 -9.78
C GLN A 422 16.58 21.47 -9.36
N GLU A 423 17.63 22.09 -8.83
CA GLU A 423 17.67 23.50 -8.44
C GLU A 423 17.43 24.45 -9.62
N GLU A 424 17.98 24.19 -10.81
CA GLU A 424 17.74 25.04 -11.99
C GLU A 424 16.34 24.86 -12.62
N PHE A 425 15.72 23.67 -12.53
CA PHE A 425 14.31 23.55 -12.89
C PHE A 425 13.41 24.25 -11.86
N VAL A 426 13.70 24.10 -10.57
CA VAL A 426 13.02 24.83 -9.48
C VAL A 426 13.25 26.34 -9.58
N SER A 427 14.38 26.80 -10.13
CA SER A 427 14.66 28.23 -10.38
C SER A 427 13.69 28.84 -11.40
N LEU A 428 13.10 28.04 -12.30
CA LEU A 428 12.05 28.47 -13.22
C LEU A 428 10.69 28.64 -12.51
N TRP A 429 10.39 27.77 -11.53
CA TRP A 429 9.06 27.64 -10.92
C TRP A 429 8.79 28.57 -9.73
N ARG A 430 9.83 29.23 -9.21
CA ARG A 430 9.71 30.21 -8.11
C ARG A 430 8.75 31.36 -8.45
N PRO A 431 8.21 32.06 -7.44
CA PRO A 431 7.51 33.33 -7.65
C PRO A 431 8.33 34.32 -8.48
N VAL A 432 7.66 35.15 -9.29
CA VAL A 432 8.33 36.13 -10.17
C VAL A 432 9.21 37.12 -9.39
N ALA A 433 8.81 37.47 -8.17
CA ALA A 433 9.59 38.30 -7.24
C ALA A 433 10.92 37.67 -6.80
N LEU A 434 11.06 36.34 -6.91
CA LEU A 434 12.27 35.56 -6.63
C LEU A 434 12.98 35.10 -7.93
N GLY A 435 12.66 35.71 -9.07
CA GLY A 435 13.32 35.47 -10.35
C GLY A 435 12.79 34.29 -11.17
N GLY A 436 11.68 33.65 -10.77
CA GLY A 436 11.05 32.60 -11.57
C GLY A 436 10.25 33.13 -12.77
N VAL A 437 9.99 32.24 -13.74
CA VAL A 437 9.32 32.54 -15.03
C VAL A 437 8.02 31.75 -15.24
N LEU A 438 7.83 30.67 -14.48
CA LEU A 438 6.69 29.75 -14.51
C LEU A 438 6.13 29.62 -13.08
N PRO A 439 5.63 30.71 -12.46
CA PRO A 439 5.43 30.78 -11.01
C PRO A 439 4.38 29.80 -10.49
N SER A 440 4.81 28.87 -9.62
CA SER A 440 4.00 27.82 -8.98
C SER A 440 3.13 27.00 -9.96
N PRO A 441 3.73 26.09 -10.76
CA PRO A 441 3.00 25.17 -11.62
C PRO A 441 2.03 24.30 -10.81
N ALA A 442 0.75 24.32 -11.17
CA ALA A 442 -0.29 23.58 -10.45
C ALA A 442 -0.06 22.05 -10.40
N CYS A 443 0.74 21.51 -11.33
CA CYS A 443 1.08 20.08 -11.40
C CYS A 443 2.18 19.63 -10.40
N LEU A 444 2.82 20.54 -9.65
CA LEU A 444 3.84 20.16 -8.66
C LEU A 444 3.29 19.27 -7.52
N GLY A 445 2.03 19.46 -7.11
CA GLY A 445 1.38 18.53 -6.17
C GLY A 445 1.26 17.11 -6.71
N SER A 446 1.04 16.98 -8.02
CA SER A 446 0.79 15.70 -8.71
C SER A 446 2.06 14.97 -9.19
N ILE A 447 3.25 15.28 -8.66
CA ILE A 447 4.48 14.55 -9.02
C ILE A 447 4.38 13.07 -8.65
N LEU A 448 3.85 12.74 -7.47
CA LEU A 448 3.47 11.39 -7.08
C LEU A 448 2.06 11.05 -7.61
N CYS A 449 1.93 10.90 -8.92
CA CYS A 449 0.69 10.43 -9.56
C CYS A 449 0.86 9.03 -10.19
N PRO A 450 -0.24 8.31 -10.51
CA PRO A 450 -0.19 6.98 -11.11
C PRO A 450 0.70 6.85 -12.35
N ARG A 451 0.82 7.93 -13.16
CA ARG A 451 1.70 7.98 -14.34
C ARG A 451 3.18 7.85 -13.95
N THR A 452 3.65 8.64 -12.99
CA THR A 452 5.04 8.60 -12.51
C THR A 452 5.37 7.23 -11.91
N VAL A 453 4.46 6.71 -11.09
CA VAL A 453 4.59 5.38 -10.47
C VAL A 453 4.71 4.27 -11.52
N MET A 454 3.86 4.28 -12.55
CA MET A 454 3.93 3.31 -13.64
C MET A 454 5.21 3.44 -14.48
N LEU A 455 5.70 4.66 -14.72
CA LEU A 455 6.96 4.88 -15.45
C LEU A 455 8.17 4.30 -14.69
N VAL A 456 8.19 4.38 -13.35
CA VAL A 456 9.25 3.71 -12.55
C VAL A 456 9.11 2.18 -12.67
N ALA A 457 7.89 1.66 -12.49
CA ALA A 457 7.63 0.21 -12.53
C ALA A 457 7.86 -0.43 -13.92
N GLN A 458 7.81 0.35 -15.00
CA GLN A 458 8.11 -0.12 -16.37
C GLN A 458 9.59 -0.44 -16.61
N ASN A 459 10.52 0.08 -15.79
CA ASN A 459 11.93 -0.28 -15.91
C ASN A 459 12.21 -1.58 -15.15
N PRO A 460 12.72 -2.65 -15.79
CA PRO A 460 12.94 -3.95 -15.15
C PRO A 460 14.13 -3.97 -14.16
N ASN A 461 14.98 -2.94 -14.13
CA ASN A 461 16.16 -2.90 -13.27
C ASN A 461 15.82 -2.31 -11.88
N VAL A 462 15.79 -3.16 -10.85
CA VAL A 462 15.51 -2.77 -9.46
C VAL A 462 16.48 -1.70 -8.91
N ALA A 463 17.74 -1.69 -9.33
CA ALA A 463 18.68 -0.64 -8.92
C ALA A 463 18.36 0.71 -9.57
N HIS A 464 17.91 0.69 -10.83
CA HIS A 464 17.40 1.88 -11.53
C HIS A 464 16.11 2.39 -10.89
N GLN A 465 15.17 1.50 -10.53
CA GLN A 465 13.95 1.87 -9.80
C GLN A 465 14.28 2.55 -8.47
N LYS A 466 15.17 1.97 -7.65
CA LYS A 466 15.60 2.55 -6.37
C LYS A 466 16.22 3.94 -6.55
N LEU A 467 17.06 4.13 -7.58
CA LEU A 467 17.62 5.46 -7.88
C LEU A 467 16.55 6.44 -8.38
N SER A 468 15.56 5.98 -9.15
CA SER A 468 14.42 6.79 -9.60
C SER A 468 13.59 7.32 -8.43
N TRP A 469 13.22 6.43 -7.48
CA TRP A 469 12.53 6.81 -6.25
C TRP A 469 13.34 7.80 -5.41
N LYS A 470 14.66 7.61 -5.32
CA LYS A 470 15.58 8.55 -4.64
C LYS A 470 15.58 9.94 -5.31
N LYS A 471 15.51 10.02 -6.64
CA LYS A 471 15.43 11.31 -7.36
C LYS A 471 14.07 11.99 -7.24
N ILE A 472 12.98 11.23 -7.13
CA ILE A 472 11.66 11.77 -6.78
C ILE A 472 11.66 12.30 -5.33
N GLU A 473 12.24 11.54 -4.38
CA GLU A 473 12.37 11.95 -2.98
C GLU A 473 13.16 13.26 -2.82
N GLU A 474 14.34 13.36 -3.45
CA GLU A 474 15.18 14.56 -3.47
C GLU A 474 14.42 15.77 -4.04
N LEU A 475 13.69 15.59 -5.14
CA LEU A 475 12.90 16.65 -5.77
C LEU A 475 11.75 17.13 -4.85
N ILE A 476 11.01 16.22 -4.22
CA ILE A 476 9.90 16.60 -3.33
C ILE A 476 10.43 17.33 -2.09
N CYS A 477 11.57 16.90 -1.55
CA CYS A 477 12.23 17.63 -0.47
C CYS A 477 12.61 19.06 -0.88
N LEU A 478 13.12 19.26 -2.10
CA LEU A 478 13.47 20.57 -2.64
C LEU A 478 12.24 21.47 -2.91
N LEU A 479 11.08 20.88 -3.21
CA LEU A 479 9.83 21.62 -3.41
C LEU A 479 9.19 22.04 -2.08
N LEU A 480 9.35 21.24 -1.03
CA LEU A 480 8.97 21.63 0.34
C LEU A 480 9.86 22.76 0.88
N THR A 481 11.18 22.68 0.73
CA THR A 481 12.13 23.73 1.18
C THR A 481 12.05 25.04 0.39
N THR A 482 11.36 25.06 -0.75
CA THR A 482 11.18 26.27 -1.57
C THR A 482 9.75 26.80 -1.54
N GLU A 483 8.91 26.31 -0.62
CA GLU A 483 7.48 26.66 -0.46
C GLU A 483 6.63 26.43 -1.72
N LEU A 484 7.15 25.68 -2.70
CA LEU A 484 6.44 25.34 -3.95
C LEU A 484 5.48 24.16 -3.79
N LEU A 485 5.64 23.39 -2.71
CA LEU A 485 4.75 22.34 -2.26
C LEU A 485 4.51 22.48 -0.76
N THR A 486 3.30 22.15 -0.27
CA THR A 486 2.99 22.13 1.16
C THR A 486 2.80 20.70 1.67
N PRO A 487 3.05 20.40 2.96
CA PRO A 487 2.77 19.10 3.57
C PRO A 487 1.33 18.61 3.34
N ALA A 488 0.33 19.51 3.46
CA ALA A 488 -1.07 19.20 3.19
C ALA A 488 -1.31 18.78 1.72
N THR A 489 -0.73 19.52 0.76
CA THR A 489 -0.86 19.19 -0.66
C THR A 489 -0.19 17.85 -0.98
N LEU A 490 0.95 17.55 -0.35
CA LEU A 490 1.65 16.27 -0.50
C LEU A 490 0.82 15.12 0.09
N LEU A 491 0.23 15.28 1.29
CA LEU A 491 -0.67 14.31 1.91
C LEU A 491 -1.88 14.00 1.00
N ASP A 492 -2.58 15.03 0.51
CA ASP A 492 -3.75 14.87 -0.37
C ASP A 492 -3.44 14.02 -1.61
N HIS A 493 -2.30 14.28 -2.26
CA HIS A 493 -1.88 13.53 -3.45
C HIS A 493 -1.39 12.12 -3.11
N SER A 494 -0.73 11.93 -1.96
CA SER A 494 -0.29 10.61 -1.48
C SER A 494 -1.50 9.71 -1.15
N VAL A 495 -2.51 10.26 -0.49
CA VAL A 495 -3.79 9.60 -0.23
C VAL A 495 -4.52 9.30 -1.54
N ALA A 496 -4.60 10.25 -2.46
CA ALA A 496 -5.23 10.05 -3.77
C ALA A 496 -4.56 8.93 -4.57
N LEU A 497 -3.21 8.85 -4.54
CA LEU A 497 -2.43 7.79 -5.18
C LEU A 497 -2.75 6.40 -4.59
N LEU A 498 -2.94 6.29 -3.27
CA LEU A 498 -3.19 5.03 -2.57
C LEU A 498 -4.66 4.57 -2.59
N ARG A 499 -5.58 5.40 -3.10
CA ARG A 499 -6.94 4.94 -3.50
C ARG A 499 -6.92 4.02 -4.75
N HIS A 500 -5.76 3.88 -5.40
CA HIS A 500 -5.54 2.91 -6.47
C HIS A 500 -4.96 1.59 -5.93
N SER A 501 -5.38 0.47 -6.53
CA SER A 501 -4.85 -0.86 -6.22
C SER A 501 -3.48 -1.07 -6.88
N TRP A 502 -2.43 -1.26 -6.08
CA TRP A 502 -1.05 -1.41 -6.53
C TRP A 502 -0.44 -2.78 -6.13
N PRO A 503 0.47 -3.36 -6.95
CA PRO A 503 1.35 -4.47 -6.57
C PRO A 503 2.25 -4.13 -5.36
N GLN A 504 2.75 -5.17 -4.67
CA GLN A 504 3.52 -5.04 -3.43
C GLN A 504 4.87 -4.33 -3.64
N GLU A 505 5.52 -4.60 -4.76
CA GLU A 505 6.80 -4.00 -5.19
C GLU A 505 6.64 -2.49 -5.45
N ILE A 506 5.49 -2.11 -6.04
CA ILE A 506 5.15 -0.72 -6.33
C ILE A 506 4.78 0.02 -5.04
N LEU A 507 4.02 -0.61 -4.14
CA LEU A 507 3.72 -0.05 -2.82
C LEU A 507 4.98 0.21 -2.01
N SER A 508 5.95 -0.71 -2.03
CA SER A 508 7.25 -0.57 -1.35
C SER A 508 8.06 0.62 -1.90
N GLY A 509 8.06 0.81 -3.23
CA GLY A 509 8.67 1.97 -3.86
C GLY A 509 8.02 3.30 -3.46
N ILE A 510 6.69 3.35 -3.44
CA ILE A 510 5.92 4.53 -3.00
C ILE A 510 6.20 4.84 -1.52
N SER A 511 6.13 3.83 -0.65
CA SER A 511 6.22 4.03 0.80
C SER A 511 7.63 4.47 1.22
N VAL A 512 8.69 3.84 0.71
CA VAL A 512 10.08 4.25 0.95
C VAL A 512 10.34 5.67 0.47
N CYS A 513 9.74 6.08 -0.66
CA CYS A 513 9.85 7.45 -1.16
C CYS A 513 9.16 8.46 -0.22
N ILE A 514 7.92 8.20 0.20
CA ILE A 514 7.18 9.09 1.12
C ILE A 514 7.83 9.14 2.50
N GLU A 515 8.27 7.99 3.04
CA GLU A 515 9.00 7.92 4.31
C GLU A 515 10.31 8.72 4.24
N GLY A 516 11.08 8.56 3.15
CA GLY A 516 12.32 9.29 2.90
C GLY A 516 12.11 10.82 2.86
N VAL A 517 11.09 11.27 2.12
CA VAL A 517 10.68 12.69 2.10
C VAL A 517 10.35 13.17 3.50
N THR A 518 9.47 12.45 4.19
CA THR A 518 8.89 12.89 5.46
C THR A 518 9.95 12.93 6.58
N ARG A 519 10.81 11.90 6.68
CA ARG A 519 11.98 11.89 7.58
C ARG A 519 13.04 12.92 7.21
N THR A 520 13.06 13.43 5.99
CA THR A 520 14.03 14.46 5.56
C THR A 520 13.50 15.87 5.79
N ALA A 521 12.20 16.10 5.59
CA ALA A 521 11.51 17.34 5.93
C ALA A 521 11.51 17.57 7.46
N LEU A 522 11.13 16.58 8.28
CA LEU A 522 11.09 16.70 9.75
C LEU A 522 12.45 17.00 10.43
N LYS A 523 13.58 16.88 9.71
CA LYS A 523 14.91 17.31 10.20
C LYS A 523 15.15 18.82 10.07
N GLN A 524 14.28 19.53 9.36
CA GLN A 524 14.38 20.96 9.07
C GLN A 524 13.58 21.74 10.10
N LYS A 525 14.10 22.89 10.55
CA LYS A 525 13.53 23.67 11.65
C LYS A 525 12.11 24.19 11.40
N GLU A 526 11.73 24.37 10.13
CA GLU A 526 10.40 24.85 9.74
C GLU A 526 9.32 23.76 9.83
N PHE A 527 9.72 22.49 9.76
CA PHE A 527 8.82 21.34 9.71
C PHE A 527 8.93 20.42 10.94
N GLN A 528 9.82 20.72 11.89
CA GLN A 528 10.17 19.82 13.01
C GLN A 528 8.96 19.30 13.81
N ASP A 529 7.94 20.14 13.99
CA ASP A 529 6.70 19.83 14.72
C ASP A 529 5.45 19.80 13.79
N ASP A 530 5.63 19.59 12.48
CA ASP A 530 4.51 19.58 11.52
C ASP A 530 3.64 18.31 11.69
N SER A 531 2.44 18.50 12.23
CA SER A 531 1.48 17.42 12.50
C SER A 531 1.01 16.66 11.26
N THR A 532 1.10 17.26 10.06
CA THR A 532 0.76 16.61 8.78
C THR A 532 1.84 15.60 8.41
N LEU A 533 3.11 16.00 8.54
CA LEU A 533 4.25 15.12 8.30
C LEU A 533 4.36 14.01 9.35
N MET A 534 4.02 14.29 10.62
CA MET A 534 3.93 13.25 11.64
C MET A 534 2.84 12.22 11.29
N GLN A 535 1.62 12.66 10.95
CA GLN A 535 0.56 11.77 10.46
C GLN A 535 0.97 10.97 9.21
N MET A 536 1.78 11.56 8.32
CA MET A 536 2.32 10.87 7.16
C MET A 536 3.29 9.74 7.52
N LEU A 537 4.15 9.91 8.52
CA LEU A 537 4.98 8.78 9.01
C LEU A 537 4.10 7.70 9.65
N ASP A 538 3.13 8.07 10.48
CA ASP A 538 2.29 7.10 11.19
C ASP A 538 1.49 6.21 10.21
N TRP A 539 0.87 6.79 9.17
CA TRP A 539 0.13 5.98 8.20
C TRP A 539 1.04 5.24 7.21
N VAL A 540 2.19 5.80 6.81
CA VAL A 540 3.17 5.08 5.98
C VAL A 540 3.72 3.87 6.75
N GLY A 541 3.97 4.02 8.05
CA GLY A 541 4.29 2.92 8.97
C GLY A 541 3.22 1.83 8.94
N TRP A 542 1.94 2.18 9.17
CA TRP A 542 0.83 1.21 9.10
C TRP A 542 0.69 0.51 7.73
N VAL A 543 1.03 1.20 6.62
CA VAL A 543 1.08 0.58 5.28
C VAL A 543 2.28 -0.38 5.13
N CYS A 544 3.47 -0.01 5.63
CA CYS A 544 4.70 -0.78 5.54
C CYS A 544 4.76 -2.00 6.49
N GLU A 545 4.40 -1.83 7.77
CA GLU A 545 4.53 -2.84 8.82
C GLU A 545 3.68 -4.10 8.56
N GLN A 546 2.79 -4.07 7.56
CA GLN A 546 2.02 -5.22 7.10
C GLN A 546 2.66 -5.98 5.92
N MET A 547 3.72 -5.44 5.31
CA MET A 547 4.25 -5.93 4.02
C MET A 547 5.43 -6.89 4.13
N ASP A 548 6.27 -6.80 5.17
CA ASP A 548 7.49 -7.62 5.28
C ASP A 548 7.20 -9.08 5.65
N ASP A 549 6.37 -9.35 6.67
CA ASP A 549 5.93 -10.71 7.07
C ASP A 549 4.92 -11.38 6.09
N LEU A 550 4.91 -10.97 4.82
CA LEU A 550 4.26 -11.69 3.72
C LEU A 550 5.28 -12.23 2.69
N GLY A 551 6.57 -11.94 2.88
CA GLY A 551 7.67 -12.40 2.01
C GLY A 551 8.40 -13.65 2.49
N GLU A 552 8.26 -14.03 3.77
CA GLU A 552 8.91 -15.22 4.35
C GLU A 552 7.86 -16.26 4.82
N ASP A 553 8.28 -17.53 4.78
CA ASP A 553 7.60 -18.77 5.21
C ASP A 553 6.26 -19.18 4.54
N PHE A 554 6.41 -20.13 3.61
CA PHE A 554 5.46 -21.19 3.27
C PHE A 554 5.98 -22.54 3.80
#